data_AF-A0A828NT27-F1
#
_entry.id   AF-A0A828NT27-F1
#
_cell.length_a   1.000
_cell.length_b   1.000
_cell.length_c   1.000
_cell.angle_alpha   90.00
_cell.angle_beta   90.00
_cell.angle_gamma   90.00
#
_symmetry.space_group_name_H-M   'P 1'
#
loop_
_entity.id
_entity.type
_entity.pdbx_description
1 polymer ?
#
loop_
_entity_poly.entity_id
_entity_poly.type
_entity_poly.pdbx_seq_one_letter_code
_entity_poly.pdbx_strand_id
1 'polypeptide(L)'
;MTQRRNFRTDTERHAARFTTSASRSSTHYSLQETHATPDGHLVKQTGKHTWLINDAGIVIHRGARNPVTGNTCYSLTRGDDQFGQDFTLHEALRTADRLISGRSFQHPEYRR
;
A
#
# COMPACT_ATOMS: atom_id res chain seq x y z
N MET A 1 -27.40 -49.47 -0.61
CA MET A 1 -28.39 -48.39 -0.39
C MET A 1 -28.35 -48.01 1.08
N THR A 2 -27.99 -46.75 1.38
CA THR A 2 -28.56 -45.88 2.45
C THR A 2 -28.56 -46.43 3.90
N GLN A 3 -28.22 -45.73 4.99
CA GLN A 3 -28.30 -44.31 5.32
C GLN A 3 -27.53 -44.08 6.65
N ARG A 4 -27.27 -42.80 6.89
CA ARG A 4 -26.38 -42.16 7.85
C ARG A 4 -26.87 -42.23 9.30
N ARG A 5 -25.89 -42.32 10.22
CA ARG A 5 -25.65 -41.56 11.48
C ARG A 5 -26.79 -41.48 12.50
N ASN A 6 -26.43 -41.61 13.78
CA ASN A 6 -26.74 -40.63 14.84
C ASN A 6 -26.08 -41.05 16.17
N PHE A 7 -24.89 -40.50 16.46
CA PHE A 7 -24.43 -40.36 17.84
C PHE A 7 -24.56 -38.89 18.22
N ARG A 8 -25.51 -38.63 19.11
CA ARG A 8 -25.67 -37.38 19.84
C ARG A 8 -24.52 -37.31 20.84
N THR A 9 -23.76 -36.22 20.81
CA THR A 9 -22.96 -35.82 21.97
C THR A 9 -23.15 -34.33 22.12
N ASP A 10 -23.95 -34.01 23.12
CA ASP A 10 -24.12 -32.69 23.69
C ASP A 10 -22.83 -32.31 24.41
N THR A 11 -22.10 -31.36 23.84
CA THR A 11 -21.23 -30.46 24.58
C THR A 11 -21.17 -29.20 23.73
N GLU A 12 -22.05 -28.26 24.07
CA GLU A 12 -21.98 -26.86 23.67
C GLU A 12 -20.61 -26.28 24.08
N ARG A 13 -19.59 -26.52 23.26
CA ARG A 13 -18.45 -25.61 23.16
C ARG A 13 -18.88 -24.54 22.18
N HIS A 14 -19.44 -23.47 22.73
CA HIS A 14 -19.42 -22.14 22.10
C HIS A 14 -17.96 -21.75 21.89
N ALA A 15 -17.30 -22.38 20.92
CA ALA A 15 -16.21 -21.75 20.23
C ALA A 15 -16.87 -20.57 19.54
N ALA A 16 -16.72 -19.40 20.14
CA ALA A 16 -16.93 -18.14 19.49
C ALA A 16 -16.22 -18.23 18.14
N ARG A 17 -16.98 -18.60 17.11
CA ARG A 17 -16.69 -18.20 15.76
C ARG A 17 -16.93 -16.70 15.80
N PHE A 18 -15.94 -15.98 16.35
CA PHE A 18 -15.42 -14.85 15.65
C PHE A 18 -15.17 -15.41 14.25
N THR A 19 -16.18 -15.31 13.39
CA THR A 19 -15.93 -14.90 12.03
C THR A 19 -15.10 -13.66 12.23
N THR A 20 -13.78 -13.83 12.26
CA THR A 20 -12.90 -12.79 11.83
C THR A 20 -13.38 -12.60 10.40
N SER A 21 -14.36 -11.72 10.21
CA SER A 21 -14.19 -10.65 9.29
C SER A 21 -12.79 -10.14 9.57
N ALA A 22 -11.80 -10.82 8.98
CA ALA A 22 -10.76 -10.10 8.31
C ALA A 22 -11.53 -9.28 7.27
N SER A 23 -12.20 -8.21 7.71
CA SER A 23 -11.76 -6.88 7.41
C SER A 23 -10.23 -6.92 7.36
N ARG A 24 -9.72 -7.50 6.25
CA ARG A 24 -8.54 -7.02 5.61
C ARG A 24 -8.96 -5.62 5.18
N SER A 25 -9.08 -4.72 6.16
CA SER A 25 -8.68 -3.36 5.95
C SER A 25 -7.22 -3.47 5.56
N SER A 26 -6.99 -3.81 4.29
CA SER A 26 -6.14 -2.95 3.51
C SER A 26 -6.72 -1.57 3.77
N THR A 27 -6.16 -0.88 4.77
CA THR A 27 -6.12 0.57 4.76
C THR A 27 -5.39 0.87 3.45
N HIS A 28 -6.16 0.81 2.38
CA HIS A 28 -5.72 1.05 1.04
C HIS A 28 -5.52 2.54 1.12
N TYR A 29 -4.30 2.97 1.45
CA TYR A 29 -3.90 4.34 1.20
C TYR A 29 -4.19 4.51 -0.30
N SER A 30 -5.33 5.12 -0.56
CA SER A 30 -5.76 5.49 -1.88
C SER A 30 -5.26 6.91 -1.97
N LEU A 31 -4.41 7.21 -2.94
CA LEU A 31 -4.04 8.60 -3.22
C LEU A 31 -5.25 9.45 -3.66
N GLN A 32 -6.45 8.87 -3.80
CA GLN A 32 -7.71 9.62 -3.87
C GLN A 32 -8.10 10.25 -2.53
N GLU A 33 -7.66 9.68 -1.39
CA GLU A 33 -7.90 10.20 -0.03
C GLU A 33 -6.65 10.86 0.56
N THR A 34 -5.45 10.46 0.11
CA THR A 34 -4.18 11.04 0.58
C THR A 34 -3.77 12.22 -0.30
N HIS A 35 -4.13 13.42 0.15
CA HIS A 35 -3.83 14.69 -0.52
C HIS A 35 -2.52 15.35 -0.06
N ALA A 36 -1.80 14.74 0.87
CA ALA A 36 -0.55 15.26 1.40
C ALA A 36 0.43 14.13 1.74
N THR A 37 1.73 14.41 1.66
CA THR A 37 2.77 13.54 2.20
C THR A 37 2.79 13.60 3.73
N PRO A 38 3.44 12.67 4.43
CA PRO A 38 3.63 12.72 5.88
C PRO A 38 4.22 14.04 6.42
N ASP A 39 5.10 14.68 5.65
CA ASP A 39 5.70 15.99 5.99
C ASP A 39 4.81 17.19 5.59
N GLY A 40 3.64 16.94 5.00
CA GLY A 40 2.63 17.95 4.69
C GLY A 40 2.70 18.53 3.28
N HIS A 41 3.52 17.97 2.38
CA HIS A 41 3.60 18.45 0.99
C HIS A 41 2.36 18.03 0.20
N LEU A 42 1.78 18.95 -0.56
CA LEU A 42 0.54 18.70 -1.28
C LEU A 42 0.76 17.71 -2.43
N VAL A 43 -0.07 16.66 -2.48
CA VAL A 43 -0.06 15.65 -3.53
C VAL A 43 -1.30 15.84 -4.41
N LYS A 44 -1.09 16.24 -5.67
CA LYS A 44 -2.17 16.46 -6.64
C LYS A 44 -2.24 15.31 -7.63
N GLN A 45 -3.40 14.67 -7.76
CA GLN A 45 -3.61 13.69 -8.82
C GLN A 45 -3.68 14.38 -10.19
N THR A 46 -2.77 14.00 -11.09
CA THR A 46 -2.69 14.54 -12.46
C THR A 46 -3.17 13.54 -13.51
N GLY A 47 -3.23 12.25 -13.16
CA GLY A 47 -3.76 11.20 -14.02
C GLY A 47 -4.31 10.03 -13.22
N LYS A 48 -4.87 9.02 -13.91
CA LYS A 48 -5.47 7.83 -13.27
C LYS A 48 -4.49 7.10 -12.34
N HIS A 49 -3.21 7.11 -12.69
CA HIS A 49 -2.12 6.40 -12.00
C HIS A 49 -0.93 7.32 -11.72
N THR A 50 -1.16 8.63 -11.66
CA THR A 50 -0.09 9.62 -11.57
C THR A 50 -0.46 10.74 -10.61
N TRP A 51 0.47 11.05 -9.71
CA TRP A 51 0.33 12.14 -8.74
C TRP A 51 1.59 12.99 -8.74
N LEU A 52 1.40 14.29 -8.59
CA LEU A 52 2.44 15.30 -8.65
C LEU A 52 2.53 16.01 -7.29
N ILE A 53 3.74 16.10 -6.76
CA ILE A 53 4.09 16.99 -5.66
C ILE A 53 4.70 18.23 -6.29
N ASN A 54 3.88 19.28 -6.41
CA ASN A 54 4.20 20.45 -7.23
C ASN A 54 5.41 21.22 -6.68
N ASP A 55 5.53 21.33 -5.36
CA ASP A 55 6.64 22.02 -4.69
C ASP A 55 8.02 21.41 -4.99
N ALA A 56 8.04 20.12 -5.33
CA ALA A 56 9.25 19.35 -5.54
C ALA A 56 9.55 19.03 -7.01
N GLY A 57 8.55 19.15 -7.87
CA GLY A 57 8.56 18.57 -9.22
C GLY A 57 8.65 17.04 -9.21
N ILE A 58 8.20 16.39 -8.13
CA ILE A 58 8.26 14.93 -7.98
C ILE A 58 6.94 14.33 -8.45
N VAL A 59 7.03 13.32 -9.31
CA VAL A 59 5.90 12.56 -9.81
C VAL A 59 5.94 11.15 -9.22
N ILE A 60 4.82 10.73 -8.64
CA ILE A 60 4.59 9.37 -8.17
C ILE A 60 3.73 8.66 -9.22
N HIS A 61 4.21 7.53 -9.70
CA HIS A 61 3.47 6.68 -10.62
C HIS A 61 3.04 5.40 -9.93
N ARG A 62 1.77 5.01 -10.09
CA ARG A 62 1.28 3.69 -9.72
C ARG A 62 1.59 2.72 -10.85
N GLY A 63 2.44 1.75 -10.55
CA GLY A 63 2.78 0.65 -11.44
C GLY A 63 1.78 -0.50 -11.38
N ALA A 64 2.14 -1.57 -12.09
CA ALA A 64 1.43 -2.83 -12.02
C ALA A 64 1.51 -3.45 -10.62
N ARG A 65 0.58 -4.35 -10.33
CA ARG A 65 0.63 -5.16 -9.12
C ARG A 65 1.79 -6.13 -9.24
N ASN A 66 2.65 -6.18 -8.23
CA ASN A 66 3.74 -7.14 -8.16
C ASN A 66 3.16 -8.56 -8.15
N PRO A 67 3.56 -9.44 -9.10
CA PRO A 67 3.02 -10.79 -9.19
C PRO A 67 3.52 -11.71 -8.07
N VAL A 68 4.65 -11.39 -7.44
CA VAL A 68 5.27 -12.19 -6.36
C VAL A 68 4.71 -11.80 -5.00
N THR A 69 4.71 -10.51 -4.68
CA THR A 69 4.25 -10.02 -3.35
C THR A 69 2.76 -9.70 -3.31
N GLY A 70 2.11 -9.54 -4.47
CA GLY A 70 0.71 -9.15 -4.56
C GLY A 70 0.44 -7.72 -4.14
N ASN A 71 1.47 -6.87 -3.99
CA ASN A 71 1.31 -5.45 -3.63
C ASN A 71 1.33 -4.56 -4.87
N THR A 72 0.68 -3.39 -4.79
CA THR A 72 0.80 -2.38 -5.85
C THR A 72 2.15 -1.69 -5.70
N CYS A 73 2.97 -1.71 -6.75
CA CYS A 73 4.23 -0.98 -6.77
C CYS A 73 4.02 0.47 -7.18
N TYR A 74 4.78 1.37 -6.56
CA TYR A 74 4.85 2.77 -6.91
C TYR A 74 6.29 3.14 -7.27
N SER A 75 6.44 4.03 -8.24
CA SER A 75 7.73 4.60 -8.64
C SER A 75 7.74 6.11 -8.47
N LEU A 76 8.93 6.68 -8.30
CA LEU A 76 9.13 8.13 -8.20
C LEU A 76 10.08 8.63 -9.28
N THR A 77 9.70 9.75 -9.87
CA THR A 77 10.51 10.48 -10.85
C THR A 77 10.56 11.96 -10.49
N ARG A 78 11.65 12.65 -10.84
CA ARG A 78 11.79 14.11 -10.75
C ARG A 78 12.48 14.58 -12.03
N GLY A 79 11.71 15.18 -12.95
CA GLY A 79 12.21 15.43 -14.30
C GLY A 79 12.64 14.11 -14.96
N ASP A 80 13.90 14.03 -15.37
CA ASP A 80 14.50 12.84 -16.01
C ASP A 80 15.06 11.81 -15.00
N ASP A 81 15.16 12.15 -13.73
CA ASP A 81 15.69 11.26 -12.70
C ASP A 81 14.61 10.29 -12.20
N GLN A 82 14.93 8.99 -12.17
CA GLN A 82 14.10 7.95 -11.56
C GLN A 82 14.71 7.46 -10.26
N PHE A 83 13.96 7.53 -9.16
CA PHE A 83 14.45 7.22 -7.80
C PHE A 83 14.08 5.82 -7.33
N GLY A 84 13.32 5.01 -8.09
CA GLY A 84 13.02 3.61 -7.76
C GLY A 84 11.63 3.18 -8.18
N GLN A 85 11.34 1.87 -8.15
CA GLN A 85 10.14 1.29 -8.78
C GLN A 85 9.28 0.36 -7.90
N ASP A 86 9.70 0.02 -6.68
CA ASP A 86 9.00 -0.99 -5.86
C ASP A 86 8.56 -0.46 -4.49
N PHE A 87 8.12 0.79 -4.42
CA PHE A 87 7.61 1.34 -3.17
C PHE A 87 6.17 0.91 -2.92
N THR A 88 5.81 0.73 -1.66
CA THR A 88 4.43 0.97 -1.22
C THR A 88 4.14 2.46 -1.31
N LEU A 89 2.86 2.84 -1.36
CA LEU A 89 2.49 4.24 -1.41
C LEU A 89 3.10 5.09 -0.27
N HIS A 90 3.05 4.56 0.95
CA HIS A 90 3.59 5.25 2.12
C HIS A 90 5.11 5.48 2.00
N GLU A 91 5.83 4.48 1.48
CA GLU A 91 7.27 4.60 1.24
C GLU A 91 7.58 5.60 0.13
N ALA A 92 6.75 5.64 -0.92
CA ALA A 92 6.89 6.63 -1.97
C ALA A 92 6.75 8.05 -1.39
N LEU A 93 5.70 8.30 -0.60
CA LEU A 93 5.48 9.61 0.01
C LEU A 93 6.63 10.01 0.95
N ARG A 94 7.09 9.09 1.83
CA ARG A 94 8.27 9.37 2.67
C ARG A 94 9.55 9.60 1.87
N THR A 95 9.71 8.90 0.76
CA THR A 95 10.86 9.09 -0.12
C THR A 95 10.80 10.47 -0.77
N ALA A 96 9.62 10.91 -1.20
CA ALA A 96 9.43 12.26 -1.69
C ALA A 96 9.80 13.31 -0.63
N ASP A 97 9.34 13.16 0.62
CA ASP A 97 9.69 14.09 1.72
C ASP A 97 11.21 14.17 1.93
N ARG A 98 11.90 13.03 1.85
CA ARG A 98 13.37 12.98 1.95
C ARG A 98 14.03 13.75 0.80
N LEU A 99 13.56 13.54 -0.43
CA LEU A 99 14.08 14.23 -1.61
C LEU A 99 13.85 15.74 -1.53
N ILE A 100 12.68 16.16 -1.04
CA ILE A 100 12.34 17.58 -0.80
C ILE A 100 13.26 18.19 0.25
N SER A 101 13.54 17.45 1.31
CA SER A 101 14.49 17.83 2.37
C SER A 101 15.96 17.81 1.93
N GLY A 102 16.26 17.57 0.64
CA GLY A 102 17.62 17.48 0.11
C GLY A 102 18.40 16.24 0.58
N ARG A 103 17.72 15.23 1.12
CA ARG A 103 18.33 13.97 1.55
C ARG A 103 18.41 12.99 0.39
N SER A 104 19.43 12.15 0.39
CA SER A 104 19.61 11.12 -0.62
C SER A 104 18.45 10.12 -0.63
N PHE A 105 18.15 9.65 -1.83
CA PHE A 105 17.33 8.47 -2.03
C PHE A 105 17.96 7.28 -1.29
N GLN A 106 17.21 6.67 -0.38
CA GLN A 106 17.53 5.36 0.16
C GLN A 106 16.34 4.48 -0.11
N HIS A 107 16.52 3.48 -0.97
CA HIS A 107 15.58 2.39 -1.04
C HIS A 107 15.49 1.78 0.36
N PRO A 108 14.30 1.49 0.89
CA PRO A 108 14.20 0.60 2.02
C PRO A 108 14.73 -0.75 1.55
N GLU A 109 16.02 -0.99 1.75
CA GLU A 109 16.59 -2.33 1.71
C GLU A 109 15.68 -3.19 2.59
N TYR A 110 15.17 -4.29 2.03
CA TYR A 110 14.45 -5.31 2.77
C TYR A 110 15.33 -5.73 3.94
N ARG A 111 15.13 -5.14 5.11
CA ARG A 111 15.79 -5.54 6.34
C ARG A 111 15.19 -6.91 6.69
N ARG A 112 15.84 -7.96 6.19
CA ARG A 112 15.59 -9.35 6.55
C ARG A 112 15.83 -9.56 8.04
#